data_AF-A0A9X2HWR2-F1
#
_entry.id   AF-A0A9X2HWR2-F1
#
_cell.length_a   1.000
_cell.length_b   1.000
_cell.length_c   1.000
_cell.angle_alpha   90.00
_cell.angle_beta   90.00
_cell.angle_gamma   90.00
#
_symmetry.space_group_name_H-M   'P 1'
#
loop_
_entity.id
_entity.type
_entity.pdbx_description
1 polymer ?
#
loop_
_entity_poly.entity_id
_entity_poly.type
_entity_poly.pdbx_seq_one_letter_code
_entity_poly.pdbx_strand_id
1 'polypeptide(L)'
;MLHYLKIFSWLLFTFAIVGLIALLAGLEPTMTSVFKATWLLLGQTAVASILLLGFKYYRLGKISQKLLLYSGWTLIALLVITGQIWLNL
;
A
#
# COMPACT_ATOMS: atom_id res chain seq x y z
N MET A 1 -18.00 3.80 0.80
CA MET A 1 -16.69 3.87 0.10
C MET A 1 -15.52 4.28 0.99
N LEU A 2 -15.56 5.42 1.69
CA LEU A 2 -14.46 5.85 2.58
C LEU A 2 -14.07 4.79 3.63
N HIS A 3 -15.06 4.14 4.25
CA HIS A 3 -14.81 3.11 5.25
C HIS A 3 -14.11 1.87 4.66
N TYR A 4 -14.53 1.45 3.47
CA TYR A 4 -13.89 0.37 2.71
C TYR A 4 -12.44 0.71 2.36
N LEU A 5 -12.20 1.91 1.82
CA LEU A 5 -10.85 2.37 1.48
C LEU A 5 -9.94 2.42 2.71
N LYS A 6 -10.48 2.79 3.88
CA LYS A 6 -9.73 2.78 5.15
C LYS A 6 -9.36 1.38 5.61
N ILE A 7 -10.32 0.44 5.57
CA ILE A 7 -10.08 -0.98 5.91
C ILE A 7 -9.04 -1.56 4.96
N PHE A 8 -9.18 -1.30 3.66
CA PHE A 8 -8.24 -1.74 2.64
C PHE A 8 -6.84 -1.18 2.85
N SER A 9 -6.71 0.11 3.18
CA SER A 9 -5.40 0.72 3.49
C SER A 9 -4.74 0.08 4.70
N TRP A 10 -5.52 -0.27 5.72
CA TRP A 10 -5.03 -0.99 6.89
C TRP A 10 -4.58 -2.42 6.56
N LEU A 11 -5.32 -3.13 5.72
CA LEU A 11 -4.93 -4.45 5.21
C LEU A 11 -3.63 -4.37 4.40
N LEU A 12 -3.52 -3.39 3.50
CA LEU A 12 -2.30 -3.14 2.71
C LEU A 12 -1.09 -2.89 3.60
N PHE A 13 -1.25 -2.06 4.63
CA PHE A 13 -0.18 -1.74 5.58
C PHE A 13 0.26 -2.97 6.39
N THR A 14 -0.71 -3.70 6.95
CA THR A 14 -0.43 -4.90 7.76
C THR A 14 0.20 -6.01 6.93
N PHE A 15 -0.30 -6.24 5.71
CA PHE A 15 0.28 -7.20 4.78
C PHE A 15 1.74 -6.84 4.42
N ALA A 16 2.00 -5.56 4.17
CA ALA A 16 3.35 -5.10 3.84
C ALA A 16 4.33 -5.30 5.01
N ILE A 17 3.90 -4.99 6.25
CA ILE A 17 4.73 -5.20 7.45
C ILE A 17 4.98 -6.68 7.70
N VAL A 18 3.93 -7.51 7.68
CA VAL A 18 4.07 -8.96 7.91
C VAL A 18 4.97 -9.58 6.85
N GLY A 19 4.82 -9.17 5.58
CA GLY A 19 5.70 -9.58 4.49
C GLY A 19 7.16 -9.19 4.72
N LEU A 20 7.43 -7.96 5.16
CA LEU A 20 8.79 -7.51 5.48
C LEU A 20 9.39 -8.32 6.64
N ILE A 21 8.62 -8.57 7.69
CA ILE A 21 9.07 -9.40 8.83
C ILE A 21 9.39 -10.82 8.36
N ALA A 22 8.54 -11.41 7.52
CA ALA A 22 8.78 -12.73 6.96
C ALA A 22 10.08 -12.79 6.14
N LEU A 23 10.34 -11.78 5.31
CA LEU A 23 11.60 -11.66 4.56
C LEU A 23 12.82 -11.55 5.47
N LEU A 24 12.73 -10.73 6.52
CA LEU A 24 13.81 -10.59 7.51
C LEU A 24 14.05 -11.87 8.31
N ALA A 25 13.01 -12.70 8.48
CA ALA A 25 13.09 -14.01 9.12
C ALA A 25 13.61 -15.12 8.18
N GLY A 26 13.95 -14.80 6.92
CA GLY A 26 14.46 -15.77 5.95
C GLY A 26 13.37 -16.63 5.28
N LEU A 27 12.09 -16.27 5.40
CA LEU A 27 11.01 -16.89 4.62
C LEU A 27 11.08 -16.34 3.19
N GLU A 28 11.81 -17.05 2.34
CA GLU A 28 11.98 -16.67 0.94
C GLU A 28 10.64 -16.74 0.18
N PRO A 29 10.25 -15.69 -0.54
CA PRO A 29 9.06 -15.71 -1.37
C PRO A 29 9.33 -16.56 -2.62
N THR A 30 8.29 -17.22 -3.12
CA THR A 30 8.33 -17.97 -4.38
C THR A 30 8.53 -17.07 -5.61
N MET A 31 8.41 -15.75 -5.44
CA MET A 31 8.77 -14.73 -6.45
C MET A 31 10.29 -14.70 -6.61
N THR A 32 10.76 -14.75 -7.85
CA THR A 32 12.15 -14.98 -8.31
C THR A 32 13.24 -14.04 -7.76
N SER A 33 12.92 -13.05 -6.93
CA SER A 33 13.92 -12.20 -6.27
C SER A 33 13.38 -11.55 -4.99
N VAL A 34 14.04 -11.82 -3.86
CA VAL A 34 13.84 -11.13 -2.57
C VAL A 34 13.86 -9.61 -2.74
N PHE A 35 14.75 -9.10 -3.59
CA PHE A 35 14.87 -7.67 -3.87
C PHE A 35 13.58 -7.07 -4.44
N LYS A 36 12.95 -7.73 -5.42
CA LYS A 36 11.70 -7.26 -6.03
C LYS A 36 10.55 -7.28 -5.00
N ALA A 37 10.47 -8.33 -4.19
CA ALA A 37 9.46 -8.44 -3.14
C ALA A 37 9.62 -7.32 -2.10
N THR A 38 10.85 -7.06 -1.62
CA THR A 38 11.14 -5.99 -0.65
C THR A 38 10.70 -4.62 -1.17
N TRP A 39 11.06 -4.25 -2.40
CA TRP A 39 10.67 -2.96 -2.98
C TRP A 39 9.16 -2.82 -3.12
N LEU A 40 8.47 -3.89 -3.49
CA LEU A 40 7.02 -3.89 -3.61
C LEU A 40 6.35 -3.69 -2.24
N LEU A 41 6.83 -4.38 -1.20
CA LEU A 41 6.32 -4.23 0.17
C LEU A 41 6.61 -2.83 0.74
N LEU A 42 7.79 -2.26 0.46
CA LEU A 42 8.11 -0.88 0.84
C LEU A 42 7.17 0.11 0.15
N GLY A 43 6.90 -0.07 -1.15
CA GLY A 43 5.94 0.74 -1.89
C GLY A 43 4.53 0.64 -1.32
N GLN A 44 4.07 -0.56 -1.00
CA GLN A 44 2.79 -0.80 -0.32
C GLN A 44 2.71 -0.10 1.03
N THR A 45 3.77 -0.19 1.85
CA THR A 45 3.84 0.46 3.16
C THR A 45 3.74 1.98 3.02
N ALA A 46 4.47 2.57 2.07
CA ALA A 46 4.46 4.01 1.83
C ALA A 46 3.08 4.50 1.37
N VAL A 47 2.49 3.84 0.37
CA VAL A 47 1.16 4.19 -0.14
C VAL A 47 0.11 4.05 0.96
N ALA A 48 0.11 2.94 1.71
CA ALA A 48 -0.84 2.73 2.80
C ALA A 48 -0.70 3.79 3.90
N SER A 49 0.53 4.17 4.27
CA SER A 49 0.79 5.23 5.24
C SER A 49 0.25 6.59 4.78
N ILE A 50 0.45 6.94 3.51
CA ILE A 50 -0.09 8.16 2.91
C ILE A 50 -1.62 8.17 2.97
N LEU A 51 -2.27 7.05 2.66
CA LEU A 51 -3.74 6.94 2.73
C LEU A 51 -4.24 7.09 4.17
N LEU A 52 -3.61 6.41 5.12
CA LEU A 52 -3.95 6.51 6.55
C LEU A 52 -3.77 7.94 7.08
N LEU A 53 -2.71 8.63 6.67
CA LEU A 53 -2.52 10.06 6.94
C LEU A 53 -3.62 10.90 6.29
N GLY A 54 -3.97 10.63 5.03
CA GLY A 54 -5.08 11.26 4.33
C GLY A 54 -6.42 11.14 5.09
N PHE A 55 -6.69 9.97 5.68
CA PHE A 55 -7.86 9.78 6.55
C PHE A 55 -7.79 10.61 7.84
N LYS A 56 -6.60 10.77 8.44
CA LYS A 56 -6.40 11.65 9.60
C LYS A 56 -6.70 13.10 9.23
N TYR A 57 -6.22 13.58 8.09
CA TYR A 57 -6.48 14.94 7.62
C TYR A 57 -7.93 15.18 7.20
N TYR A 58 -8.60 14.18 6.63
CA TYR A 58 -10.05 14.22 6.39
C TYR A 58 -10.84 14.37 7.69
N ARG A 59 -10.49 13.62 8.75
CA ARG A 59 -11.11 13.77 10.08
C ARG A 59 -10.92 15.17 10.68
N LEU A 60 -9.81 15.84 10.34
CA LEU A 60 -9.53 17.21 10.77
C LEU A 60 -10.21 18.27 9.89
N GLY A 61 -11.04 17.87 8.91
CA GLY A 61 -11.73 18.78 8.00
C GLY A 61 -10.82 19.49 6.99
N LYS A 62 -9.54 19.12 6.92
CA LYS A 62 -8.55 19.78 6.03
C LYS A 62 -8.60 19.31 4.59
N ILE A 63 -9.20 18.14 4.33
CA ILE A 63 -9.26 17.54 2.99
C ILE A 63 -10.70 17.15 2.69
N SER A 64 -11.14 17.40 1.45
CA SER A 64 -12.46 16.99 1.01
C SER A 64 -12.54 15.47 0.79
N GLN A 65 -13.70 14.89 1.09
CA GLN A 65 -13.95 13.46 0.88
C GLN A 65 -13.68 13.02 -0.57
N LYS A 66 -14.06 13.84 -1.54
CA LYS A 66 -13.86 13.54 -2.96
C LYS A 66 -12.37 13.42 -3.29
N LEU A 67 -11.56 14.35 -2.77
CA LEU A 67 -10.13 14.38 -3.04
C LEU A 67 -9.43 13.13 -2.46
N LEU A 68 -9.77 12.73 -1.22
CA LEU A 68 -9.21 11.52 -0.61
C LEU A 68 -9.61 10.23 -1.35
N LEU A 69 -10.84 10.16 -1.86
CA LEU A 69 -11.30 9.01 -2.64
C LEU A 69 -10.56 8.90 -3.97
N TYR A 70 -10.53 9.98 -4.76
CA TYR A 70 -9.89 9.95 -6.07
C TYR A 70 -8.38 9.76 -5.96
N SER A 71 -7.70 10.52 -5.10
CA SER A 71 -6.26 10.37 -4.92
C SER A 71 -5.90 8.99 -4.37
N GLY A 72 -6.73 8.45 -3.47
CA GLY A 72 -6.49 7.16 -2.87
C GLY A 72 -6.62 5.99 -3.85
N TRP A 73 -7.69 5.98 -4.64
CA TRP A 73 -7.86 4.97 -5.69
C TRP A 73 -6.80 5.07 -6.78
N THR A 74 -6.43 6.29 -7.18
CA THR A 74 -5.36 6.50 -8.16
C THR A 74 -4.01 5.98 -7.65
N LEU A 75 -3.67 6.25 -6.38
CA LEU A 75 -2.44 5.73 -5.77
C LEU A 75 -2.41 4.20 -5.72
N ILE A 76 -3.53 3.57 -5.34
CA ILE A 76 -3.64 2.11 -5.31
C ILE A 76 -3.51 1.53 -6.72
N ALA A 77 -4.22 2.10 -7.70
CA ALA A 77 -4.15 1.64 -9.09
C ALA A 77 -2.72 1.73 -9.64
N LEU A 78 -2.05 2.87 -9.41
CA LEU A 78 -0.65 3.05 -9.79
C LEU A 78 0.24 1.98 -9.17
N LEU A 79 0.13 1.78 -7.86
CA LEU A 79 0.94 0.78 -7.14
C LEU A 79 0.72 -0.64 -7.67
N VAL A 80 -0.53 -1.01 -7.97
CA VAL A 80 -0.85 -2.34 -8.50
C VAL A 80 -0.27 -2.50 -9.90
N ILE A 81 -0.48 -1.52 -10.78
CA ILE A 81 0.02 -1.57 -12.16
C ILE A 81 1.56 -1.64 -12.18
N THR A 82 2.23 -0.76 -11.44
CA THR A 82 3.69 -0.75 -11.39
C THR A 82 4.23 -2.02 -10.73
N GLY A 83 3.58 -2.51 -9.68
CA GLY A 83 3.92 -3.77 -9.03
C GLY A 83 3.80 -4.97 -9.98
N GLN A 84 2.74 -5.06 -10.77
CA GLN A 84 2.55 -6.13 -11.75
C GLN A 84 3.57 -6.06 -12.89
N ILE A 85 3.84 -4.87 -13.41
CA ILE A 85 4.88 -4.68 -14.44
C ILE A 85 6.25 -5.09 -13.91
N TRP A 86 6.59 -4.66 -12.69
CA TRP A 86 7.88 -4.93 -12.07
C TRP A 86 8.13 -6.41 -11.73
N LEU A 87 7.08 -7.12 -11.32
CA LEU A 87 7.17 -8.55 -11.06
C LEU A 87 7.33 -9.37 -12.35
N ASN A 88 6.76 -8.90 -13.46
CA ASN A 88 6.74 -9.61 -14.74
C ASN A 88 7.88 -9.25 -15.71
N LEU A 89 8.61 -8.14 -15.48
CA LEU A 89 9.88 -7.80 -16.15
C LEU A 89 11.05 -8.55 -15.52
#